data_AF-A0A3P7JIF3-F1
#
_entry.id   AF-A0A3P7JIF3-F1
#
_cell.length_a   1.000
_cell.length_b   1.000
_cell.length_c   1.000
_cell.angle_alpha   90.00
_cell.angle_beta   90.00
_cell.angle_gamma   90.00
#
_symmetry.space_group_name_H-M   'P 1'
#
loop_
_entity.id
_entity.type
_entity.pdbx_description
1 polymer ?
#
loop_
_entity_poly.entity_id
_entity_poly.type
_entity_poly.pdbx_seq_one_letter_code
_entity_poly.pdbx_strand_id
1 'polypeptide(L)'
;MEDQMTVTNYLGAVFLHHLLENTLKSMASKPSTRIEALNIATHPKTGVSSETITFILHELHEKYATLSSDEILSLQPWAVRMLVLTSVNTQVKIALINIALSW
;
A
#
# COMPACT_ATOMS: atom_id res chain seq x y z
N MET A 1 28.04 -23.79 -11.42
CA MET A 1 27.12 -23.27 -12.45
C MET A 1 25.72 -23.10 -11.87
N GLU A 2 25.22 -24.05 -11.08
CA GLU A 2 23.99 -23.91 -10.28
C GLU A 2 23.99 -22.68 -9.34
N ASP A 3 25.09 -22.43 -8.62
CA ASP A 3 25.16 -21.29 -7.69
C ASP A 3 25.02 -19.93 -8.41
N GLN A 4 25.56 -19.81 -9.63
CA GLN A 4 25.44 -18.59 -10.43
C GLN A 4 24.00 -18.40 -10.93
N MET A 5 23.31 -19.47 -11.33
CA MET A 5 21.89 -19.39 -11.72
C MET A 5 20.99 -19.00 -10.54
N THR A 6 21.26 -19.53 -9.34
CA THR A 6 20.52 -19.18 -8.12
C THR A 6 20.72 -17.71 -7.74
N VAL A 7 21.94 -17.19 -7.83
CA VAL A 7 22.22 -15.77 -7.59
C VAL A 7 21.54 -14.86 -8.62
N THR A 8 21.60 -15.21 -9.92
CA THR A 8 20.94 -14.43 -10.96
C THR A 8 19.42 -14.42 -10.79
N ASN A 9 18.82 -15.56 -10.44
CA ASN A 9 17.38 -15.65 -10.18
C ASN A 9 16.97 -14.82 -8.95
N TYR A 10 17.76 -14.86 -7.88
CA TYR A 10 17.54 -14.02 -6.70
C TYR A 10 17.64 -12.53 -7.02
N LEU A 11 18.68 -12.09 -7.73
CA LEU A 11 18.84 -10.70 -8.14
C LEU A 11 17.71 -10.23 -9.06
N GLY A 12 17.25 -11.09 -9.98
CA GLY A 12 16.08 -10.81 -10.81
C GLY A 12 14.80 -10.61 -9.99
N ALA A 13 14.56 -11.47 -8.98
CA ALA A 13 13.41 -11.34 -8.09
C ALA A 13 13.47 -10.05 -7.25
N VAL A 14 14.64 -9.69 -6.72
CA VAL A 14 14.85 -8.45 -5.96
C VAL A 14 14.61 -7.22 -6.85
N PHE A 15 15.11 -7.23 -8.08
CA PHE A 15 14.89 -6.13 -9.02
C PHE A 15 13.40 -5.95 -9.35
N LEU A 16 12.68 -7.05 -9.64
CA LEU A 16 11.25 -7.01 -9.88
C LEU A 16 10.47 -6.52 -8.67
N HIS A 17 10.90 -6.90 -7.46
CA HIS A 17 10.28 -6.44 -6.22
C HIS A 17 10.46 -4.92 -6.03
N HIS A 18 11.66 -4.38 -6.24
CA HIS A 18 11.87 -2.94 -6.21
C HIS A 18 11.08 -2.19 -7.29
N LEU A 19 10.96 -2.77 -8.48
CA LEU A 19 10.13 -2.20 -9.55
C LEU A 19 8.66 -2.14 -9.12
N LEU A 20 8.13 -3.23 -8.54
CA LEU A 20 6.77 -3.27 -7.99
C LEU A 20 6.55 -2.16 -6.96
N GLU A 21 7.45 -2.02 -5.99
CA GLU A 21 7.32 -0.98 -4.95
C GLU A 21 7.31 0.44 -5.55
N ASN A 22 8.19 0.71 -6.51
CA ASN A 22 8.23 2.01 -7.19
C ASN A 22 6.97 2.26 -8.02
N THR A 23 6.44 1.23 -8.67
CA THR A 23 5.15 1.31 -9.38
C THR A 23 4.01 1.61 -8.41
N LEU A 24 3.96 0.95 -7.25
CA LEU A 24 2.94 1.20 -6.23
C LEU A 24 3.02 2.63 -5.69
N LYS A 25 4.24 3.15 -5.43
CA LYS A 25 4.43 4.57 -5.04
C LYS A 25 3.90 5.51 -6.12
N SER A 26 4.18 5.25 -7.39
CA SER A 26 3.67 6.06 -8.51
C SER A 26 2.15 5.99 -8.64
N MET A 27 1.55 4.81 -8.43
CA MET A 27 0.10 4.63 -8.47
C MET A 27 -0.61 5.32 -7.30
N ALA A 28 0.00 5.33 -6.11
CA ALA A 28 -0.53 6.01 -4.93
C ALA A 28 -0.60 7.54 -5.10
N SER A 29 0.33 8.11 -5.85
CA SER A 29 0.33 9.54 -6.18
C SER A 29 -0.69 9.94 -7.25
N LYS A 30 -1.46 9.00 -7.81
CA LYS A 30 -2.49 9.27 -8.82
C LYS A 30 -3.88 9.04 -8.24
N PRO A 31 -4.84 9.98 -8.40
CA PRO A 31 -6.19 9.84 -7.85
C PRO A 31 -6.90 8.55 -8.27
N SER A 32 -6.76 8.13 -9.53
CA SER A 32 -7.49 6.98 -10.08
C SER A 32 -6.97 5.61 -9.65
N THR A 33 -5.72 5.51 -9.19
CA THR A 33 -5.07 4.22 -8.89
C THR A 33 -4.64 4.07 -7.43
N ARG A 34 -4.89 5.08 -6.59
CA ARG A 34 -4.43 5.10 -5.20
C ARG A 34 -5.02 4.00 -4.33
N ILE A 35 -6.30 3.68 -4.50
CA ILE A 35 -6.97 2.63 -3.73
C ILE A 35 -6.47 1.25 -4.14
N GLU A 36 -6.25 1.04 -5.44
CA GLU A 36 -5.65 -0.17 -5.96
C GLU A 36 -4.21 -0.35 -5.44
N ALA A 37 -3.42 0.72 -5.44
CA ALA A 37 -2.07 0.70 -4.87
C ALA A 37 -2.08 0.33 -3.39
N LEU A 38 -3.00 0.89 -2.60
CA LEU A 38 -3.17 0.55 -1.19
C LEU A 38 -3.60 -0.92 -1.01
N ASN A 39 -4.56 -1.39 -1.78
CA ASN A 39 -5.04 -2.78 -1.73
C ASN A 39 -3.92 -3.77 -2.05
N ILE A 40 -3.08 -3.50 -3.05
CA ILE A 40 -1.96 -4.36 -3.42
C ILE A 40 -0.84 -4.28 -2.36
N ALA A 41 -0.48 -3.08 -1.92
CA ALA A 41 0.61 -2.88 -0.96
C ALA A 41 0.32 -3.51 0.41
N THR A 42 -0.95 -3.52 0.84
CA THR A 42 -1.38 -4.07 2.13
C THR A 42 -1.69 -5.57 2.09
N HIS A 43 -1.65 -6.19 0.91
CA HIS A 43 -1.94 -7.61 0.79
C HIS A 43 -0.82 -8.46 1.43
N PRO A 44 -1.14 -9.46 2.26
CA PRO A 44 -0.12 -10.19 3.04
C PRO A 44 0.88 -11.00 2.20
N LYS A 45 0.59 -11.24 0.91
CA LYS A 45 1.46 -12.00 0.00
C LYS A 45 2.33 -11.16 -0.94
N THR A 46 2.20 -9.83 -0.95
CA THR A 46 2.98 -8.99 -1.88
C THR A 46 4.39 -8.71 -1.37
N GLY A 47 4.62 -8.83 -0.05
CA GLY A 47 5.94 -8.67 0.57
C GLY A 47 6.46 -7.23 0.53
N VAL A 48 5.60 -6.26 0.25
CA VAL A 48 5.95 -4.84 0.17
C VAL A 48 6.49 -4.34 1.51
N SER A 49 7.57 -3.57 1.46
CA SER A 49 8.21 -2.98 2.64
C SER A 49 7.29 -2.04 3.41
N SER A 50 7.52 -1.95 4.72
CA SER A 50 6.84 -1.00 5.60
C SER A 50 7.06 0.45 5.17
N GLU A 51 8.21 0.76 4.57
CA GLU A 51 8.55 2.07 4.03
C GLU A 51 7.61 2.46 2.89
N THR A 52 7.38 1.53 1.95
CA THR A 52 6.48 1.74 0.83
C THR A 52 5.03 1.87 1.29
N ILE A 53 4.58 1.03 2.23
CA ILE A 53 3.24 1.15 2.83
C ILE A 53 3.06 2.51 3.50
N THR A 54 4.05 2.93 4.31
CA THR A 54 4.01 4.22 5.00
C THR A 54 3.90 5.38 4.02
N PHE A 55 4.66 5.34 2.92
CA PHE A 55 4.59 6.36 1.86
C PHE A 55 3.18 6.43 1.23
N ILE A 56 2.59 5.28 0.90
CA ILE A 56 1.26 5.22 0.28
C ILE A 56 0.20 5.79 1.22
N LEU A 57 0.26 5.44 2.50
CA LEU A 57 -0.66 5.97 3.51
C LEU A 57 -0.51 7.47 3.71
N HIS A 58 0.73 7.97 3.68
CA HIS A 58 1.02 9.40 3.75
C HIS A 58 0.46 10.15 2.54
N GLU A 59 0.66 9.64 1.31
CA GLU A 59 0.10 10.22 0.09
C GLU A 59 -1.44 10.20 0.10
N LEU A 60 -2.05 9.12 0.58
CA LEU A 60 -3.50 9.01 0.71
C LEU A 60 -4.06 10.09 1.66
N HIS A 61 -3.37 10.36 2.77
CA HIS A 61 -3.80 11.33 3.76
C HIS A 61 -3.53 12.79 3.36
N GLU A 62 -2.27 13.13 3.04
CA GLU A 62 -1.85 14.51 2.83
C GLU A 62 -2.44 15.14 1.57
N LYS A 63 -2.55 14.39 0.48
CA LYS A 63 -3.07 14.92 -0.78
C LYS A 63 -4.58 14.78 -0.91
N TYR A 64 -5.19 13.84 -0.19
CA TYR A 64 -6.53 13.36 -0.50
C TYR A 64 -7.37 13.04 0.74
N ALA A 65 -7.17 13.79 1.82
CA ALA A 65 -7.72 13.65 3.18
C ALA A 65 -9.14 13.08 3.36
N THR A 66 -9.98 13.10 2.33
CA THR A 66 -11.29 12.44 2.28
C THR A 66 -11.37 11.42 1.13
N LEU A 67 -11.57 10.15 1.49
CA LEU A 67 -12.01 9.11 0.56
C LEU A 67 -13.48 9.31 0.22
N SER A 68 -13.86 9.10 -1.04
CA SER A 68 -15.27 9.04 -1.42
C SER A 68 -15.92 7.74 -0.96
N SER A 69 -17.25 7.69 -0.87
CA SER A 69 -17.98 6.47 -0.52
C SER A 69 -17.65 5.30 -1.47
N ASP A 70 -17.50 5.58 -2.77
CA ASP A 70 -17.14 4.57 -3.77
C ASP A 70 -15.75 4.00 -3.54
N GLU A 71 -14.81 4.85 -3.11
CA GLU A 71 -13.46 4.41 -2.78
C GLU A 71 -13.43 3.54 -1.53
N ILE A 72 -14.21 3.90 -0.51
CA ILE A 72 -14.37 3.11 0.71
C ILE A 72 -14.90 1.72 0.37
N LEU A 73 -15.90 1.62 -0.51
CA LEU A 73 -16.45 0.33 -0.97
C LEU A 73 -15.44 -0.50 -1.77
N SER A 74 -14.48 0.15 -2.45
CA SER A 74 -13.43 -0.53 -3.21
C SER A 74 -12.24 -1.02 -2.37
N LEU A 75 -12.16 -0.63 -1.08
CA LEU A 75 -11.14 -1.12 -0.17
C LEU A 75 -11.34 -2.61 0.12
N GLN A 76 -10.25 -3.35 0.03
CA GLN A 76 -10.25 -4.77 0.36
C GLN A 76 -10.17 -4.97 1.88
N PRO A 77 -10.73 -6.06 2.42
CA PRO A 77 -10.77 -6.27 3.88
C PRO A 77 -9.39 -6.27 4.56
N TRP A 78 -8.34 -6.73 3.88
CA TRP A 78 -6.98 -6.69 4.41
C TRP A 78 -6.39 -5.27 4.44
N ALA A 79 -6.73 -4.43 3.47
CA ALA A 79 -6.32 -3.04 3.43
C ALA A 79 -6.92 -2.28 4.61
N VAL A 80 -8.21 -2.47 4.88
CA VAL A 80 -8.91 -1.89 6.03
C VAL A 80 -8.24 -2.30 7.35
N ARG A 81 -7.89 -3.59 7.52
CA ARG A 81 -7.16 -4.06 8.71
C ARG A 81 -5.81 -3.38 8.86
N MET A 82 -5.05 -3.24 7.77
CA MET A 82 -3.78 -2.53 7.81
C MET A 82 -3.97 -1.05 8.18
N LEU A 83 -4.98 -0.36 7.63
CA LEU A 83 -5.30 1.03 8.00
C LEU A 83 -5.54 1.19 9.50
N VAL A 84 -6.27 0.26 10.12
CA VAL A 84 -6.54 0.29 11.57
C VAL A 84 -5.28 -0.03 12.40
N LEU A 85 -4.45 -0.97 11.92
CA LEU A 85 -3.23 -1.40 12.61
C LEU A 85 -2.07 -0.41 12.49
N THR A 86 -2.06 0.44 11.45
CA THR A 86 -0.92 1.32 11.21
C THR A 86 -0.78 2.35 12.33
N SER A 87 0.41 2.48 12.89
CA SER A 87 0.76 3.51 13.87
C SER A 87 1.01 4.84 13.18
N VAL A 88 -0.07 5.54 12.80
CA VAL A 88 -0.02 6.91 12.28
C VAL A 88 -0.43 7.90 13.38
N ASN A 89 -0.04 9.17 13.25
CA ASN A 89 -0.42 10.25 14.17
C ASN A 89 -1.95 10.27 14.42
N THR A 90 -2.37 10.61 15.63
CA THR A 90 -3.72 10.34 16.17
C THR A 90 -4.85 10.93 15.30
N GLN A 91 -4.67 12.11 14.72
CA GLN A 91 -5.65 12.70 13.81
C GLN A 91 -5.82 11.88 12.52
N VAL A 92 -4.71 11.42 11.94
CA VAL A 92 -4.68 10.55 10.75
C VAL A 92 -5.32 9.21 11.05
N LYS A 93 -5.00 8.64 12.21
CA LYS A 93 -5.55 7.36 12.66
C LYS A 93 -7.06 7.42 12.88
N ILE A 94 -7.58 8.52 13.43
CA ILE A 94 -9.04 8.69 13.63
C ILE A 94 -9.76 8.77 12.27
N ALA A 95 -9.22 9.49 11.29
CA ALA A 95 -9.82 9.54 9.94
C ALA A 95 -9.85 8.16 9.28
N LEU A 96 -8.74 7.40 9.35
CA LEU A 96 -8.64 6.05 8.82
C LEU A 96 -9.54 5.04 9.55
N ILE A 97 -9.71 5.18 10.87
CA ILE A 97 -10.65 4.37 11.66
C ILE A 97 -12.09 4.72 11.32
N ASN A 98 -12.43 6.01 11.17
CA ASN A 98 -13.78 6.42 10.77
C ASN A 98 -14.16 5.85 9.40
N ILE A 99 -13.22 5.84 8.46
CA ILE A 99 -13.35 5.16 7.16
C ILE A 99 -13.61 3.66 7.33
N ALA A 100 -12.86 3.00 8.20
CA ALA A 100 -13.03 1.57 8.48
C ALA A 100 -14.37 1.24 9.17
N LEU A 101 -14.90 2.15 10.00
CA LEU A 101 -16.19 2.01 10.68
C LEU A 101 -17.39 2.34 9.79
N SER A 102 -17.18 3.04 8.68
CA SER A 102 -18.21 3.34 7.67
C SER A 102 -18.38 2.25 6.61
N TRP A 103 -17.60 1.16 6.69
CA TRP A 103 -17.68 -0.04 5.86
C TRP A 103 -18.63 -1.06 6.49
#